data_AF-A0A355TQK0-F1
#
_entry.id   AF-A0A355TQK0-F1
#
_cell.length_a   1.000
_cell.length_b   1.000
_cell.length_c   1.000
_cell.angle_alpha   90.00
_cell.angle_beta   90.00
_cell.angle_gamma   90.00
#
_symmetry.space_group_name_H-M   'P 1'
#
loop_
_entity.id
_entity.type
_entity.pdbx_description
1 polymer ?
#
loop_
_entity_poly.entity_id
_entity_poly.type
_entity_poly.pdbx_seq_one_letter_code
_entity_poly.pdbx_strand_id
1 'polypeptide(L)'
;MEVQRGFRDKLSKYIDTNSTFEVIIQTIGNAEYDYSCFGVDAQSKLSDDRYMVFYNQISSPKGEVSYQGDGRSAKFIVKLSKLPDSINKLAFTVSIDGDSDMSKIQSHQLSIVQNGRHVLNFKLQGTDFRKETSLISAEIYKKGEWRFAAIGSGFNGGLGDLLRNYGGEEATEEQSAQTSAPVVTPPQQNKQVESQQLQRKAQPNRTTTAPAPAPRAFTPAAGVSHPASAPVSTNNAMLNGAVQNLRKVLPSLNLAQCRARIVLVVEASQQTAQYFSNGSMQNLITKVLPLALQFSNNAQLEYWLYGSRPKKMFPIGERNYASAIPNDWGSLMWSLGENKSETTAMTEVLSSCQPFNMPSYILFITSGNTALNNQIEQMVAYSSQFPVFWQFLGMGSNRYGIFENITNLSGSTVCNAKFAAISGFSQNSTPELYKFLLSDFAKWRKEATKIGIVS
;
A
#
# COMPACT_ATOMS: atom_id res chain seq x y z
N MET A 1 14.25 -22.48 24.71
CA MET A 1 15.42 -22.15 25.54
C MET A 1 15.56 -20.64 25.59
N GLU A 2 15.69 -20.06 26.79
CA GLU A 2 15.98 -18.62 26.94
C GLU A 2 17.48 -18.39 26.70
N VAL A 3 17.83 -17.36 25.94
CA VAL A 3 19.21 -16.96 25.65
C VAL A 3 19.41 -15.48 25.99
N GLN A 4 20.67 -15.09 26.21
CA GLN A 4 21.04 -13.72 26.58
C GLN A 4 21.91 -13.06 25.51
N ARG A 5 22.07 -11.73 25.63
CA ARG A 5 22.93 -10.93 24.77
C ARG A 5 24.34 -11.55 24.68
N GLY A 6 24.85 -11.72 23.46
CA GLY A 6 26.16 -12.33 23.19
C GLY A 6 26.13 -13.86 22.98
N PHE A 7 24.99 -14.54 23.21
CA PHE A 7 24.85 -15.96 22.93
C PHE A 7 25.11 -16.28 21.45
N ARG A 8 25.93 -17.30 21.18
CA ARG A 8 26.25 -17.76 19.82
C ARG A 8 26.38 -19.29 19.76
N ASP A 9 25.58 -19.94 18.93
CA ASP A 9 25.71 -21.40 18.73
C ASP A 9 25.27 -21.85 17.32
N LYS A 10 25.55 -23.10 16.98
CA LYS A 10 25.08 -23.76 15.75
C LYS A 10 23.55 -23.84 15.76
N LEU A 11 22.91 -23.36 14.71
CA LEU A 11 21.45 -23.34 14.62
C LEU A 11 20.86 -24.75 14.47
N SER A 12 21.62 -25.65 13.84
CA SER A 12 21.33 -27.08 13.65
C SER A 12 21.11 -27.87 14.96
N LYS A 13 21.55 -27.34 16.11
CA LYS A 13 21.28 -27.94 17.43
C LYS A 13 19.83 -27.76 17.89
N TYR A 14 19.12 -26.78 17.32
CA TYR A 14 17.80 -26.36 17.79
C TYR A 14 16.69 -26.59 16.77
N ILE A 15 17.03 -26.53 15.48
CA ILE A 15 16.09 -26.70 14.36
C ILE A 15 16.73 -27.52 13.23
N ASP A 16 15.89 -28.11 12.39
CA ASP A 16 16.32 -28.58 11.07
C ASP A 16 16.50 -27.38 10.13
N THR A 17 17.75 -27.08 9.78
CA THR A 17 18.10 -25.95 8.92
C THR A 17 17.75 -26.15 7.44
N ASN A 18 17.37 -27.37 7.03
CA ASN A 18 16.90 -27.65 5.67
C ASN A 18 15.41 -27.39 5.49
N SER A 19 14.67 -27.33 6.60
CA SER A 19 13.24 -27.06 6.67
C SER A 19 12.94 -25.59 6.95
N THR A 20 11.73 -25.16 6.65
CA THR A 20 11.24 -23.83 7.00
C THR A 20 11.18 -23.65 8.52
N PHE A 21 11.50 -22.46 9.00
CA PHE A 21 11.25 -22.03 10.38
C PHE A 21 10.84 -20.56 10.42
N GLU A 22 10.38 -20.10 11.57
CA GLU A 22 9.91 -18.74 11.80
C GLU A 22 10.83 -18.01 12.79
N VAL A 23 11.10 -16.74 12.52
CA VAL A 23 11.68 -15.78 13.47
C VAL A 23 10.58 -14.80 13.84
N ILE A 24 10.09 -14.87 15.07
CA ILE A 24 9.02 -14.00 15.57
C ILE A 24 9.65 -12.93 16.45
N ILE A 25 9.34 -11.67 16.20
CA ILE A 25 9.81 -10.50 16.94
C ILE A 25 8.58 -9.75 17.44
N GLN A 26 8.56 -9.36 18.70
CA GLN A 26 7.50 -8.56 19.29
C GLN A 26 8.11 -7.45 20.14
N THR A 27 7.66 -6.22 19.93
CA THR A 27 8.07 -5.08 20.75
C THR A 27 6.82 -4.44 21.34
N ILE A 28 6.81 -4.29 22.67
CA ILE A 28 5.72 -3.67 23.41
C ILE A 28 6.21 -2.30 23.89
N GLY A 29 5.50 -1.26 23.49
CA GLY A 29 5.69 0.12 23.94
C GLY A 29 4.77 1.07 23.20
N ASN A 30 5.01 2.37 23.36
CA ASN A 30 4.10 3.43 22.90
C ASN A 30 4.56 4.11 21.60
N ALA A 31 5.44 3.47 20.83
CA ALA A 31 5.93 3.96 19.56
C ALA A 31 5.53 3.04 18.40
N GLU A 32 5.77 3.48 17.16
CA GLU A 32 5.68 2.63 15.98
C GLU A 32 7.03 1.93 15.76
N TYR A 33 6.99 0.62 15.49
CA TYR A 33 8.17 -0.22 15.36
C TYR A 33 8.24 -0.83 13.95
N ASP A 34 9.30 -0.51 13.24
CA ASP A 34 9.61 -1.03 11.91
C ASP A 34 10.55 -2.23 12.02
N TYR A 35 10.09 -3.39 11.57
CA TYR A 35 10.85 -4.64 11.64
C TYR A 35 11.41 -4.99 10.27
N SER A 36 12.70 -5.33 10.21
CA SER A 36 13.36 -5.71 8.97
C SER A 36 14.26 -6.94 9.14
N CYS A 37 14.51 -7.62 8.04
CA CYS A 37 15.49 -8.69 7.90
C CYS A 37 16.41 -8.35 6.72
N PHE A 38 17.70 -8.21 6.97
CA PHE A 38 18.69 -7.90 5.94
C PHE A 38 19.44 -9.16 5.56
N GLY A 39 19.38 -9.55 4.29
CA GLY A 39 20.30 -10.53 3.72
C GLY A 39 21.61 -9.86 3.33
N VAL A 40 22.69 -10.36 3.90
CA VAL A 40 24.01 -9.74 3.88
C VAL A 40 25.02 -10.76 3.35
N ASP A 41 25.96 -10.28 2.54
CA ASP A 41 27.01 -11.11 1.95
C ASP A 41 28.16 -11.45 2.91
N ALA A 42 29.15 -12.18 2.40
CA ALA A 42 30.34 -12.60 3.13
C ALA A 42 31.22 -11.43 3.61
N GLN A 43 31.13 -10.27 2.98
CA GLN A 43 31.84 -9.04 3.36
C GLN A 43 31.05 -8.20 4.37
N SER A 44 29.94 -8.73 4.88
CA SER A 44 29.00 -8.02 5.76
C SER A 44 28.38 -6.79 5.09
N LYS A 45 28.11 -6.87 3.78
CA LYS A 45 27.44 -5.81 3.01
C LYS A 45 26.06 -6.22 2.50
N LEU A 46 25.16 -5.25 2.44
CA LEU A 46 23.88 -5.36 1.74
C LEU A 46 24.15 -5.19 0.23
N SER A 47 24.56 -6.26 -0.44
CA SER A 47 24.93 -6.24 -1.86
C SER A 47 23.77 -6.51 -2.83
N ASP A 48 22.60 -6.88 -2.30
CA ASP A 48 21.37 -7.04 -3.07
C ASP A 48 20.17 -6.58 -2.23
N ASP A 49 19.66 -5.38 -2.54
CA ASP A 49 18.54 -4.76 -1.83
C ASP A 49 17.29 -5.63 -1.82
N ARG A 50 17.14 -6.57 -2.78
CA ARG A 50 16.01 -7.51 -2.82
C ARG A 50 16.00 -8.51 -1.66
N TYR A 51 17.10 -8.61 -0.91
CA TYR A 51 17.18 -9.38 0.33
C TYR A 51 17.00 -8.51 1.59
N MET A 52 16.62 -7.24 1.44
CA MET A 52 16.10 -6.41 2.53
C MET A 52 14.60 -6.67 2.70
N VAL A 53 14.22 -7.62 3.55
CA VAL A 53 12.82 -8.05 3.71
C VAL A 53 12.16 -7.34 4.89
N PHE A 54 11.07 -6.62 4.66
CA PHE A 54 10.34 -5.80 5.64
C PHE A 54 8.93 -5.48 5.12
N TYR A 55 8.16 -4.62 5.81
CA TYR A 55 6.76 -4.35 5.46
C TYR A 55 6.51 -3.86 4.00
N ASN A 56 7.49 -3.17 3.38
CA ASN A 56 7.41 -2.69 1.99
C ASN A 56 8.04 -3.66 0.97
N GLN A 57 8.83 -4.64 1.43
CA GLN A 57 9.42 -5.69 0.60
C GLN A 57 9.26 -7.02 1.33
N ILE A 58 8.05 -7.57 1.28
CA ILE A 58 7.64 -8.67 2.17
C ILE A 58 8.23 -10.04 1.80
N SER A 59 9.03 -10.13 0.74
CA SER A 59 9.67 -11.38 0.31
C SER A 59 10.97 -11.12 -0.42
N SER A 60 11.95 -12.00 -0.23
CA SER A 60 13.12 -12.12 -1.10
C SER A 60 12.73 -12.72 -2.47
N PRO A 61 13.60 -12.67 -3.50
CA PRO A 61 13.25 -12.97 -4.90
C PRO A 61 12.57 -14.32 -5.15
N LYS A 62 12.88 -15.36 -4.36
CA LYS A 62 12.28 -16.70 -4.49
C LYS A 62 11.54 -17.15 -3.23
N GLY A 63 11.18 -16.22 -2.34
CA GLY A 63 10.48 -16.51 -1.09
C GLY A 63 11.31 -17.36 -0.11
N GLU A 64 12.62 -17.14 -0.12
CA GLU A 64 13.56 -17.71 0.87
C GLU A 64 13.38 -17.07 2.24
N VAL A 65 13.07 -15.78 2.28
CA VAL A 65 12.67 -15.03 3.47
C VAL A 65 11.39 -14.29 3.13
N SER A 66 10.34 -14.41 3.95
CA SER A 66 9.12 -13.62 3.81
C SER A 66 8.67 -13.03 5.14
N TYR A 67 8.00 -11.89 5.09
CA TYR A 67 7.57 -11.08 6.23
C TYR A 67 6.05 -11.09 6.41
N GLN A 68 5.60 -11.16 7.66
CA GLN A 68 4.24 -10.90 8.09
C GLN A 68 4.31 -10.06 9.37
N GLY A 69 3.58 -8.96 9.48
CA GLY A 69 3.63 -8.13 10.68
C GLY A 69 2.41 -7.22 10.82
N ASP A 70 2.20 -6.72 12.03
CA ASP A 70 1.06 -5.88 12.42
C ASP A 70 1.49 -4.55 13.09
N GLY A 71 2.77 -4.20 12.97
CA GLY A 71 3.38 -3.01 13.59
C GLY A 71 3.74 -3.16 15.07
N ARG A 72 3.25 -4.20 15.76
CA ARG A 72 3.64 -4.56 17.14
C ARG A 72 4.44 -5.85 17.20
N SER A 73 4.30 -6.68 16.17
CA SER A 73 5.03 -7.91 15.99
C SER A 73 5.36 -8.13 14.52
N ALA A 74 6.41 -8.91 14.28
CA ALA A 74 6.83 -9.37 12.97
C ALA A 74 7.16 -10.86 13.03
N LYS A 75 6.80 -11.58 11.98
CA LYS A 75 7.14 -12.97 11.73
C LYS A 75 7.87 -13.04 10.39
N PHE A 76 9.10 -13.52 10.44
CA PHE A 76 9.88 -13.85 9.25
C PHE A 76 9.87 -15.36 9.05
N ILE A 77 9.40 -15.82 7.89
CA ILE A 77 9.45 -17.22 7.50
C ILE A 77 10.72 -17.42 6.68
N VAL A 78 11.59 -18.34 7.11
CA VAL A 78 12.96 -18.47 6.59
C VAL A 78 13.22 -19.89 6.06
N LYS A 79 13.79 -19.97 4.85
CA LYS A 79 14.24 -21.20 4.16
C LYS A 79 15.73 -21.10 3.85
N LEU A 80 16.57 -21.41 4.84
CA LEU A 80 18.03 -21.24 4.71
C LEU A 80 18.65 -22.07 3.56
N SER A 81 18.11 -23.26 3.29
CA SER A 81 18.55 -24.14 2.21
C SER A 81 18.24 -23.63 0.80
N LYS A 82 17.42 -22.58 0.68
CA LYS A 82 17.04 -21.96 -0.60
C LYS A 82 17.74 -20.64 -0.87
N LEU A 83 18.43 -20.07 0.13
CA LEU A 83 19.20 -18.84 -0.04
C LEU A 83 20.31 -19.03 -1.08
N PRO A 84 20.55 -18.04 -1.96
CA PRO A 84 21.69 -18.09 -2.86
C PRO A 84 23.00 -17.99 -2.07
N ASP A 85 24.08 -18.51 -2.65
CA ASP A 85 25.41 -18.50 -2.01
C ASP A 85 25.96 -17.08 -1.77
N SER A 86 25.39 -16.07 -2.42
CA SER A 86 25.70 -14.66 -2.19
C SER A 86 25.21 -14.14 -0.83
N ILE A 87 24.27 -14.82 -0.17
CA ILE A 87 23.75 -14.42 1.14
C ILE A 87 24.34 -15.32 2.23
N ASN A 88 25.19 -14.73 3.07
CA ASN A 88 25.91 -15.43 4.13
C ASN A 88 25.37 -15.10 5.53
N LYS A 89 24.49 -14.11 5.65
CA LYS A 89 23.93 -13.67 6.92
C LYS A 89 22.54 -13.08 6.73
N LEU A 90 21.66 -13.34 7.70
CA LEU A 90 20.38 -12.65 7.89
C LEU A 90 20.47 -11.88 9.20
N ALA A 91 20.27 -10.56 9.17
CA ALA A 91 20.23 -9.70 10.35
C ALA A 91 18.80 -9.22 10.60
N PHE A 92 18.27 -9.49 11.80
CA PHE A 92 16.91 -9.11 12.18
C PHE A 92 16.95 -7.86 13.03
N THR A 93 16.26 -6.81 12.58
CA THR A 93 16.37 -5.46 13.15
C THR A 93 15.00 -4.87 13.46
N VAL A 94 14.99 -3.91 14.37
CA VAL A 94 13.84 -3.05 14.68
C VAL A 94 14.29 -1.60 14.71
N SER A 95 13.57 -0.71 14.05
CA SER A 95 13.72 0.75 14.18
C SER A 95 12.43 1.37 14.70
N ILE A 96 12.54 2.52 15.34
CA ILE A 96 11.40 3.33 15.78
C ILE A 96 11.18 4.44 14.75
N ASP A 97 9.94 4.58 14.28
CA ASP A 97 9.52 5.75 13.48
C ASP A 97 8.97 6.84 14.43
N GLY A 98 9.48 8.07 14.31
CA GLY A 98 9.11 9.23 15.15
C GLY A 98 9.98 9.50 16.38
N ASP A 99 9.50 10.39 17.26
CA ASP A 99 10.25 10.99 18.38
C ASP A 99 10.31 10.11 19.66
N SER A 100 10.72 8.85 19.51
CA SER A 100 10.88 7.92 20.63
C SER A 100 12.20 7.13 20.54
N ASP A 101 12.51 6.34 21.58
CA ASP A 101 13.77 5.61 21.71
C ASP A 101 13.57 4.25 22.42
N MET A 102 14.55 3.37 22.26
CA MET A 102 14.52 2.00 22.75
C MET A 102 14.50 1.92 24.29
N SER A 103 14.89 2.97 25.03
CA SER A 103 14.74 2.94 26.50
C SER A 103 13.29 3.03 26.97
N LYS A 104 12.38 3.50 26.10
CA LYS A 104 10.94 3.64 26.40
C LYS A 104 10.11 2.40 26.08
N ILE A 105 10.72 1.33 25.56
CA ILE A 105 10.01 0.08 25.33
C ILE A 105 9.79 -0.65 26.66
N GLN A 106 8.63 -1.29 26.80
CA GLN A 106 8.33 -2.16 27.93
C GLN A 106 9.04 -3.51 27.77
N SER A 107 9.01 -4.09 26.57
CA SER A 107 9.70 -5.32 26.25
C SER A 107 10.00 -5.45 24.77
N HIS A 108 11.06 -6.18 24.46
CA HIS A 108 11.37 -6.66 23.13
C HIS A 108 11.71 -8.15 23.21
N GLN A 109 11.08 -8.97 22.38
CA GLN A 109 11.25 -10.41 22.38
C GLN A 109 11.46 -10.92 20.97
N LEU A 110 12.49 -11.76 20.78
CA LEU A 110 12.74 -12.51 19.56
C LEU A 110 12.69 -14.01 19.86
N SER A 111 11.94 -14.76 19.07
CA SER A 111 11.78 -16.21 19.17
C SER A 111 12.14 -16.89 17.84
N ILE A 112 12.82 -18.03 17.92
CA ILE A 112 12.91 -18.98 16.80
C ILE A 112 11.87 -20.07 17.03
N VAL A 113 11.02 -20.31 16.03
CA VAL A 113 9.92 -21.29 16.08
C VAL A 113 10.02 -22.24 14.90
N GLN A 114 9.94 -23.55 15.12
CA GLN A 114 9.82 -24.54 14.05
C GLN A 114 8.77 -25.57 14.43
N ASN A 115 7.90 -25.94 13.47
CA ASN A 115 6.79 -26.87 13.68
C ASN A 115 5.90 -26.50 14.88
N GLY A 116 5.62 -25.20 15.04
CA GLY A 116 4.82 -24.66 16.14
C GLY A 116 5.52 -24.62 17.51
N ARG A 117 6.77 -25.06 17.62
CA ARG A 117 7.53 -25.09 18.88
C ARG A 117 8.52 -23.94 18.97
N HIS A 118 8.46 -23.16 20.06
CA HIS A 118 9.49 -22.17 20.40
C HIS A 118 10.78 -22.89 20.88
N VAL A 119 11.86 -22.74 20.12
CA VAL A 119 13.14 -23.41 20.42
C VAL A 119 14.16 -22.49 21.06
N LEU A 120 14.23 -21.24 20.60
CA LEU A 120 15.06 -20.18 21.18
C LEU A 120 14.19 -18.97 21.48
N ASN A 121 14.46 -18.30 22.59
CA ASN A 121 13.82 -17.07 22.97
C ASN A 121 14.84 -16.10 23.55
N PHE A 122 14.81 -14.85 23.09
CA PHE A 122 15.70 -13.78 23.51
C PHE A 122 14.86 -12.58 23.91
N LYS A 123 15.07 -12.06 25.11
CA LYS A 123 14.31 -10.95 25.69
C LYS A 123 15.23 -9.80 26.04
N LEU A 124 14.76 -8.59 25.77
CA LEU A 124 15.35 -7.31 26.14
C LEU A 124 14.25 -6.41 26.72
N GLN A 125 14.64 -5.44 27.54
CA GLN A 125 13.77 -4.43 28.16
C GLN A 125 14.32 -3.03 27.87
N GLY A 126 13.52 -1.99 28.08
CA GLY A 126 13.99 -0.60 27.89
C GLY A 126 15.23 -0.26 28.72
N THR A 127 15.40 -0.88 29.89
CA THR A 127 16.60 -0.71 30.74
C THR A 127 17.89 -1.25 30.12
N ASP A 128 17.81 -2.04 29.04
CA ASP A 128 18.96 -2.53 28.28
C ASP A 128 19.50 -1.51 27.25
N PHE A 129 18.85 -0.34 27.16
CA PHE A 129 19.09 0.71 26.18
C PHE A 129 19.14 2.10 26.83
N ARG A 130 19.61 3.08 26.06
CA ARG A 130 19.69 4.51 26.37
C ARG A 130 18.86 5.30 25.36
N LYS A 131 19.48 5.97 24.39
CA LYS A 131 18.79 6.85 23.42
C LYS A 131 18.78 6.28 22.00
N GLU A 132 19.09 4.99 21.88
CA GLU A 132 19.10 4.31 20.60
C GLU A 132 17.68 4.28 20.01
N THR A 133 17.55 4.57 18.72
CA THR A 133 16.30 4.61 17.97
C THR A 133 16.11 3.37 17.10
N SER A 134 17.11 2.50 17.02
CA SER A 134 17.04 1.22 16.33
C SER A 134 17.91 0.15 17.01
N LEU A 135 17.71 -1.12 16.62
CA LEU A 135 18.20 -2.31 17.29
C LEU A 135 18.50 -3.41 16.25
N ILE A 136 19.66 -4.06 16.37
CA ILE A 136 19.89 -5.40 15.79
C ILE A 136 19.56 -6.44 16.87
N SER A 137 18.44 -7.15 16.71
CA SER A 137 17.98 -8.15 17.67
C SER A 137 18.84 -9.42 17.60
N ALA A 138 18.97 -10.01 16.43
CA ALA A 138 19.72 -11.24 16.22
C ALA A 138 20.29 -11.35 14.81
N GLU A 139 21.28 -12.21 14.65
CA GLU A 139 21.82 -12.60 13.35
C GLU A 139 21.77 -14.13 13.19
N ILE A 140 21.47 -14.58 11.97
CA ILE A 140 21.68 -15.95 11.53
C ILE A 140 22.74 -15.91 10.43
N TYR A 141 23.91 -16.50 10.66
CA TYR A 141 25.07 -16.35 9.77
C TYR A 141 25.75 -17.69 9.46
N LYS A 142 26.38 -17.78 8.29
CA LYS A 142 27.07 -18.96 7.80
C LYS A 142 28.56 -18.86 8.16
N LYS A 143 29.05 -19.81 8.97
CA LYS A 143 30.48 -20.02 9.24
C LYS A 143 30.74 -21.54 9.22
N GLY A 144 30.98 -22.07 8.02
CA GLY A 144 30.90 -23.51 7.74
C GLY A 144 29.44 -23.97 7.68
N GLU A 145 28.74 -23.91 8.81
CA GLU A 145 27.30 -24.13 8.93
C GLU A 145 26.56 -22.88 9.43
N TRP A 146 25.22 -22.89 9.40
CA TRP A 146 24.39 -21.80 9.91
C TRP A 146 24.43 -21.73 11.44
N ARG A 147 24.60 -20.52 11.96
CA ARG A 147 24.74 -20.20 13.38
C ARG A 147 23.79 -19.08 13.76
N PHE A 148 23.30 -19.10 14.99
CA PHE A 148 22.49 -18.04 15.57
C PHE A 148 23.35 -17.19 16.51
N ALA A 149 23.13 -15.88 16.52
CA ALA A 149 23.70 -14.94 17.48
C ALA A 149 22.61 -14.01 18.05
N ALA A 150 22.51 -13.95 19.38
CA ALA A 150 21.71 -12.93 20.07
C ALA A 150 22.55 -11.66 20.21
N ILE A 151 22.23 -10.61 19.43
CA ILE A 151 23.06 -9.42 19.30
C ILE A 151 22.64 -8.34 20.30
N GLY A 152 21.40 -7.87 20.22
CA GLY A 152 20.83 -6.88 21.14
C GLY A 152 21.54 -5.53 21.14
N SER A 153 22.14 -5.10 20.02
CA SER A 153 22.90 -3.85 19.91
C SER A 153 22.01 -2.73 19.37
N GLY A 154 21.93 -1.61 20.08
CA GLY A 154 21.17 -0.43 19.65
C GLY A 154 22.01 0.57 18.86
N PHE A 155 21.35 1.44 18.07
CA PHE A 155 21.95 2.50 17.26
C PHE A 155 21.14 3.80 17.39
N ASN A 156 21.81 4.96 17.38
CA ASN A 156 21.17 6.26 17.63
C ASN A 156 20.59 6.92 16.37
N GLY A 157 21.11 6.64 15.17
CA GLY A 157 20.68 7.22 13.90
C GLY A 157 19.66 6.40 13.13
N GLY A 158 18.79 5.65 13.82
CA GLY A 158 17.62 5.00 13.22
C GLY A 158 17.99 3.93 12.19
N LEU A 159 17.18 3.85 11.13
CA LEU A 159 17.41 2.90 10.03
C LEU A 159 18.68 3.23 9.25
N GLY A 160 19.01 4.52 9.07
CA GLY A 160 20.21 4.93 8.34
C GLY A 160 21.52 4.47 8.96
N ASP A 161 21.63 4.47 10.29
CA ASP A 161 22.79 3.87 10.97
C ASP A 161 22.84 2.35 10.80
N LEU A 162 21.69 1.67 10.82
CA LEU A 162 21.62 0.23 10.56
C LEU A 162 22.06 -0.09 9.12
N LEU A 163 21.62 0.67 8.13
CA LEU A 163 22.01 0.49 6.74
C LEU A 163 23.51 0.76 6.57
N ARG A 164 24.04 1.86 7.12
CA ARG A 164 25.48 2.16 7.11
C ARG A 164 26.32 1.06 7.76
N ASN A 165 25.83 0.44 8.85
CA ASN A 165 26.49 -0.69 9.49
C ASN A 165 26.66 -1.90 8.55
N TYR A 166 25.74 -2.09 7.61
CA TYR A 166 25.84 -3.08 6.53
C TYR A 166 26.27 -2.48 5.18
N GLY A 167 26.82 -1.27 5.18
CA GLY A 167 27.27 -0.56 3.98
C GLY A 167 26.21 -0.25 2.93
N GLY A 168 24.94 -0.22 3.34
CA GLY A 168 23.85 0.39 2.59
C GLY A 168 23.69 1.87 2.95
N GLU A 169 22.87 2.57 2.18
CA GLU A 169 22.49 3.97 2.40
C GLU A 169 20.96 4.07 2.44
N GLU A 170 20.42 5.00 3.22
CA GLU A 170 19.00 5.36 3.07
C GLU A 170 18.82 6.05 1.72
N ALA A 171 17.89 5.56 0.90
CA ALA A 171 17.54 6.25 -0.32
C ALA A 171 16.94 7.63 0.01
N THR A 172 17.69 8.69 -0.25
CA THR A 172 17.13 10.04 -0.38
C THR A 172 16.38 10.13 -1.72
N GLU A 173 15.25 10.83 -1.73
CA GLU A 173 14.33 10.92 -2.87
C GLU A 173 15.00 11.35 -4.19
N GLU A 174 16.18 11.98 -4.14
CA GLU A 174 16.91 12.45 -5.33
C GLU A 174 17.84 11.40 -5.96
N GLN A 175 18.27 10.35 -5.24
CA GLN A 175 19.38 9.48 -5.68
C GLN A 175 18.95 8.10 -6.22
N SER A 176 17.69 7.70 -6.01
CA SER A 176 17.10 6.49 -6.62
C SER A 176 16.89 6.60 -8.15
N ALA A 177 17.00 7.82 -8.71
CA ALA A 177 16.76 8.07 -10.13
C ALA A 177 17.93 7.74 -11.07
N GLN A 178 19.12 7.33 -10.59
CA GLN A 178 20.34 7.26 -11.44
C GLN A 178 21.15 5.96 -11.44
N THR A 179 20.75 4.89 -10.73
CA THR A 179 21.44 3.57 -10.81
C THR A 179 20.54 2.49 -11.38
N SER A 180 20.09 2.67 -12.63
CA SER A 180 19.76 1.53 -13.50
C SER A 180 20.92 1.29 -14.46
N ALA A 181 21.77 0.32 -14.13
CA ALA A 181 22.78 -0.16 -15.06
C ALA A 181 22.10 -0.82 -16.28
N PRO A 182 22.63 -0.66 -17.51
CA PRO A 182 21.93 -1.10 -18.72
C PRO A 182 22.02 -2.61 -18.90
N VAL A 183 20.87 -3.26 -19.13
CA VAL A 183 20.83 -4.63 -19.65
C VAL A 183 21.30 -4.61 -21.10
N VAL A 184 22.36 -5.37 -21.38
CA VAL A 184 22.94 -5.62 -22.70
C VAL A 184 22.01 -6.49 -23.53
N THR A 185 21.66 -6.04 -24.73
CA THR A 185 20.97 -6.84 -25.77
C THR A 185 21.95 -7.16 -26.91
N PRO A 186 22.00 -8.39 -27.47
CA PRO A 186 22.83 -8.71 -28.65
C PRO A 186 22.23 -8.18 -29.97
N PRO A 187 23.04 -8.03 -31.05
CA PRO A 187 22.86 -6.98 -32.05
C PRO A 187 22.06 -7.40 -33.29
N GLN A 188 21.31 -6.45 -33.85
CA GLN A 188 21.01 -6.40 -35.28
C GLN A 188 21.63 -5.15 -35.92
N GLN A 189 22.08 -5.37 -37.15
CA GLN A 189 23.09 -4.65 -37.90
C GLN A 189 22.43 -3.74 -38.93
N ASN A 190 22.67 -2.42 -38.91
CA ASN A 190 23.16 -1.65 -40.08
C ASN A 190 23.25 -0.12 -39.87
N LYS A 191 24.48 0.37 -40.08
CA LYS A 191 24.93 1.58 -40.80
C LYS A 191 24.43 2.99 -40.42
N GLN A 192 25.33 3.69 -39.70
CA GLN A 192 25.97 5.00 -39.99
C GLN A 192 25.16 6.08 -40.72
N VAL A 193 25.07 7.28 -40.10
CA VAL A 193 25.70 8.54 -40.57
C VAL A 193 26.00 9.48 -39.36
N GLU A 194 27.23 9.99 -39.33
CA GLU A 194 27.84 11.12 -38.57
C GLU A 194 27.05 12.44 -38.70
N SER A 195 26.98 13.43 -37.79
CA SER A 195 28.08 14.18 -37.18
C SER A 195 27.53 15.43 -36.44
N GLN A 196 28.26 15.82 -35.38
CA GLN A 196 28.61 17.20 -34.94
C GLN A 196 27.48 18.15 -34.49
N GLN A 197 27.34 18.36 -33.18
CA GLN A 197 27.98 19.44 -32.39
C GLN A 197 27.53 20.86 -32.78
N LEU A 198 26.88 21.55 -31.83
CA LEU A 198 27.16 22.95 -31.52
C LEU A 198 26.77 23.26 -30.07
N GLN A 199 27.79 23.61 -29.29
CA GLN A 199 27.71 24.11 -27.93
C GLN A 199 27.12 25.52 -27.90
N ARG A 200 26.30 25.84 -26.89
CA ARG A 200 26.22 27.20 -26.33
C ARG A 200 26.00 27.16 -24.81
N LYS A 201 26.97 27.74 -24.10
CA LYS A 201 26.97 28.07 -22.67
C LYS A 201 25.78 28.96 -22.29
N ALA A 202 25.16 28.70 -21.14
CA ALA A 202 25.09 29.62 -19.97
C ALA A 202 24.01 29.16 -18.97
N GLN A 203 24.44 28.83 -17.74
CA GLN A 203 23.65 28.91 -16.50
C GLN A 203 23.72 30.38 -15.99
N PRO A 204 22.95 30.81 -14.97
CA PRO A 204 21.90 30.11 -14.21
C PRO A 204 20.60 30.93 -14.07
N ASN A 205 19.48 30.28 -13.77
CA ASN A 205 18.47 30.90 -12.90
C ASN A 205 17.81 29.82 -12.05
N ARG A 206 18.11 29.87 -10.75
CA ARG A 206 17.37 29.16 -9.72
C ARG A 206 16.02 29.86 -9.57
N THR A 207 14.96 29.20 -10.00
CA THR A 207 13.62 29.49 -9.48
C THR A 207 13.25 28.32 -8.58
N THR A 208 13.21 28.64 -7.30
CA THR A 208 12.61 27.86 -6.23
C THR A 208 11.23 27.33 -6.62
N THR A 209 11.08 26.00 -6.74
CA THR A 209 9.77 25.35 -6.72
C THR A 209 9.52 24.78 -5.32
N ALA A 210 8.42 25.26 -4.73
CA ALA A 210 7.89 24.87 -3.44
C ALA A 210 7.61 23.34 -3.35
N PRO A 211 7.64 22.75 -2.14
CA PRO A 211 7.31 21.34 -1.94
C PRO A 211 5.88 21.02 -2.40
N ALA A 212 5.71 19.84 -3.00
CA ALA A 212 4.42 19.32 -3.42
C ALA A 212 3.45 19.21 -2.22
N PRO A 213 2.16 19.58 -2.37
CA PRO A 213 1.21 19.52 -1.27
C PRO A 213 0.90 18.08 -0.88
N ALA A 214 0.81 17.82 0.43
CA ALA A 214 0.41 16.54 1.00
C ALA A 214 -0.94 16.03 0.41
N PRO A 215 -1.14 14.70 0.31
CA PRO A 215 -2.37 14.12 -0.22
C PRO A 215 -3.60 14.61 0.56
N ARG A 216 -4.67 14.91 -0.18
CA ARG A 216 -5.92 15.42 0.38
C ARG A 216 -6.55 14.33 1.26
N ALA A 217 -6.71 14.60 2.56
CA ALA A 217 -7.44 13.74 3.48
C ALA A 217 -8.87 14.25 3.70
N PHE A 218 -9.84 13.33 3.81
CA PHE A 218 -11.16 13.66 4.35
C PHE A 218 -11.35 13.00 5.71
N THR A 219 -11.43 13.84 6.75
CA THR A 219 -11.80 13.43 8.11
C THR A 219 -13.21 13.94 8.42
N PRO A 220 -14.19 13.07 8.73
CA PRO A 220 -15.49 13.54 9.20
C PRO A 220 -15.33 14.28 10.54
N ALA A 221 -16.07 15.38 10.73
CA ALA A 221 -16.11 16.08 12.01
C ALA A 221 -16.57 15.12 13.13
N ALA A 222 -15.82 15.06 14.23
CA ALA A 222 -16.12 14.20 15.36
C ALA A 222 -17.50 14.54 15.95
N GLY A 223 -18.41 13.56 15.99
CA GLY A 223 -19.76 13.76 16.48
C GLY A 223 -20.55 12.47 16.69
N VAL A 224 -20.53 12.03 17.95
CA VAL A 224 -21.50 11.18 18.68
C VAL A 224 -21.63 9.69 18.27
N SER A 225 -21.18 8.84 19.19
CA SER A 225 -21.46 7.40 19.27
C SER A 225 -22.89 7.12 19.73
N HIS A 226 -23.61 6.22 19.05
CA HIS A 226 -24.77 5.51 19.59
C HIS A 226 -24.78 4.05 19.11
N PRO A 227 -25.33 3.11 19.91
CA PRO A 227 -25.26 1.69 19.62
C PRO A 227 -26.31 1.24 18.59
N ALA A 228 -26.13 0.03 18.10
CA ALA A 228 -26.82 -0.59 16.98
C ALA A 228 -28.28 -1.03 17.26
N SER A 229 -28.98 -1.24 16.14
CA SER A 229 -30.22 -2.00 15.88
C SER A 229 -31.59 -1.27 15.88
N ALA A 230 -32.15 -1.06 14.67
CA ALA A 230 -33.60 -1.03 14.34
C ALA A 230 -33.83 -0.97 12.80
N PRO A 231 -34.99 -1.40 12.26
CA PRO A 231 -35.11 -2.10 10.97
C PRO A 231 -35.53 -1.21 9.77
N VAL A 232 -35.08 -1.64 8.58
CA VAL A 232 -35.55 -1.53 7.16
C VAL A 232 -36.35 -0.30 6.66
N SER A 233 -37.13 0.42 7.46
CA SER A 233 -37.84 1.65 7.06
C SER A 233 -36.98 2.92 7.08
N THR A 234 -35.85 2.90 7.81
CA THR A 234 -34.89 4.02 7.95
C THR A 234 -33.96 4.19 6.75
N ASN A 235 -33.76 3.14 5.96
CA ASN A 235 -32.75 3.11 4.90
C ASN A 235 -33.07 4.12 3.78
N ASN A 236 -34.34 4.21 3.35
CA ASN A 236 -34.74 5.13 2.29
C ASN A 236 -34.61 6.61 2.71
N ALA A 237 -34.81 6.95 3.98
CA ALA A 237 -34.63 8.32 4.46
C ALA A 237 -33.16 8.75 4.42
N MET A 238 -32.23 7.87 4.79
CA MET A 238 -30.79 8.13 4.71
C MET A 238 -30.32 8.30 3.27
N LEU A 239 -30.75 7.41 2.36
CA LEU A 239 -30.42 7.52 0.94
C LEU A 239 -31.02 8.78 0.31
N ASN A 240 -32.26 9.13 0.65
CA ASN A 240 -32.90 10.37 0.19
C ASN A 240 -32.14 11.61 0.68
N GLY A 241 -31.74 11.65 1.95
CA GLY A 241 -30.91 12.73 2.49
C GLY A 241 -29.56 12.84 1.79
N ALA A 242 -28.95 11.70 1.48
CA ALA A 242 -27.69 11.60 0.74
C ALA A 242 -27.83 12.17 -0.69
N VAL A 243 -28.89 11.81 -1.42
CA VAL A 243 -29.23 12.35 -2.74
C VAL A 243 -29.49 13.86 -2.69
N GLN A 244 -30.20 14.36 -1.68
CA GLN A 244 -30.44 15.79 -1.51
C GLN A 244 -29.14 16.57 -1.26
N ASN A 245 -28.25 16.03 -0.41
CA ASN A 245 -26.96 16.64 -0.14
C ASN A 245 -26.04 16.64 -1.37
N LEU A 246 -26.09 15.59 -2.19
CA LEU A 246 -25.42 15.57 -3.50
C LEU A 246 -25.97 16.68 -4.42
N ARG A 247 -27.30 16.78 -4.58
CA ARG A 247 -27.95 17.76 -5.47
C ARG A 247 -27.59 19.22 -5.14
N LYS A 248 -27.38 19.55 -3.86
CA LYS A 248 -26.92 20.89 -3.44
C LYS A 248 -25.56 21.27 -4.02
N VAL A 249 -24.70 20.29 -4.29
CA VAL A 249 -23.30 20.52 -4.74
C VAL A 249 -23.21 20.60 -6.26
N LEU A 250 -24.05 19.86 -6.99
CA LEU A 250 -23.95 19.71 -8.45
C LEU A 250 -23.88 21.03 -9.24
N PRO A 251 -24.68 22.07 -8.92
CA PRO A 251 -24.62 23.33 -9.68
C PRO A 251 -23.26 24.00 -9.58
N SER A 252 -22.66 24.00 -8.38
CA SER A 252 -21.35 24.64 -8.14
C SER A 252 -20.19 23.96 -8.88
N LEU A 253 -20.36 22.69 -9.26
CA LEU A 253 -19.38 21.90 -10.01
C LEU A 253 -19.74 21.76 -11.50
N ASN A 254 -20.85 22.37 -11.95
CA ASN A 254 -21.39 22.22 -13.30
C ASN A 254 -21.63 20.75 -13.70
N LEU A 255 -22.15 19.95 -12.77
CA LEU A 255 -22.38 18.50 -12.97
C LEU A 255 -23.86 18.12 -13.03
N ALA A 256 -24.80 19.07 -12.92
CA ALA A 256 -26.24 18.75 -12.85
C ALA A 256 -26.77 17.96 -14.06
N GLN A 257 -26.25 18.22 -15.26
CA GLN A 257 -26.61 17.52 -16.50
C GLN A 257 -25.58 16.45 -16.90
N CYS A 258 -24.60 16.17 -16.06
CA CYS A 258 -23.58 15.17 -16.36
C CYS A 258 -24.21 13.77 -16.44
N ARG A 259 -23.74 12.96 -17.38
CA ARG A 259 -23.97 11.52 -17.43
C ARG A 259 -22.65 10.79 -17.41
N ALA A 260 -22.56 9.79 -16.54
CA ALA A 260 -21.36 9.00 -16.36
C ALA A 260 -21.72 7.63 -15.79
N ARG A 261 -20.95 6.61 -16.19
CA ARG A 261 -20.94 5.30 -15.55
C ARG A 261 -20.22 5.46 -14.21
N ILE A 262 -20.82 4.97 -13.12
CA ILE A 262 -20.19 5.01 -11.80
C ILE A 262 -19.79 3.58 -11.44
N VAL A 263 -18.49 3.37 -11.25
CA VAL A 263 -17.93 2.06 -10.91
C VAL A 263 -17.25 2.15 -9.55
N LEU A 264 -17.64 1.30 -8.61
CA LEU A 264 -17.00 1.15 -7.31
C LEU A 264 -16.22 -0.16 -7.29
N VAL A 265 -14.91 -0.06 -7.10
CA VAL A 265 -13.99 -1.20 -7.03
C VAL A 265 -13.46 -1.27 -5.60
N VAL A 266 -13.75 -2.36 -4.90
CA VAL A 266 -13.43 -2.50 -3.48
C VAL A 266 -12.43 -3.61 -3.25
N GLU A 267 -11.37 -3.26 -2.55
CA GLU A 267 -10.41 -4.24 -2.06
C GLU A 267 -11.06 -5.16 -1.03
N ALA A 268 -11.00 -6.46 -1.29
CA ALA A 268 -11.41 -7.52 -0.40
C ALA A 268 -10.16 -8.31 0.03
N SER A 269 -9.48 -7.80 1.05
CA SER A 269 -8.23 -8.33 1.58
C SER A 269 -8.28 -8.45 3.10
N GLN A 270 -7.27 -9.09 3.70
CA GLN A 270 -7.14 -9.13 5.16
C GLN A 270 -7.03 -7.72 5.77
N GLN A 271 -6.38 -6.79 5.06
CA GLN A 271 -6.19 -5.40 5.50
C GLN A 271 -7.52 -4.64 5.57
N THR A 272 -8.44 -4.93 4.64
CA THR A 272 -9.75 -4.28 4.60
C THR A 272 -10.84 -5.05 5.33
N ALA A 273 -10.60 -6.29 5.77
CA ALA A 273 -11.59 -7.16 6.43
C ALA A 273 -12.30 -6.51 7.62
N GLN A 274 -11.59 -5.71 8.42
CA GLN A 274 -12.19 -4.97 9.54
C GLN A 274 -13.30 -4.00 9.10
N TYR A 275 -13.23 -3.44 7.89
CA TYR A 275 -14.23 -2.52 7.37
C TYR A 275 -15.48 -3.24 6.85
N PHE A 276 -15.35 -4.51 6.47
CA PHE A 276 -16.50 -5.36 6.16
C PHE A 276 -17.22 -5.76 7.45
N SER A 277 -16.47 -6.22 8.46
CA SER A 277 -17.06 -6.69 9.72
C SER A 277 -17.72 -5.59 10.55
N ASN A 278 -17.17 -4.37 10.54
CA ASN A 278 -17.71 -3.25 11.34
C ASN A 278 -18.77 -2.40 10.60
N GLY A 279 -19.16 -2.78 9.37
CA GLY A 279 -20.17 -2.07 8.57
C GLY A 279 -19.67 -0.80 7.86
N SER A 280 -18.40 -0.41 7.99
CA SER A 280 -17.84 0.77 7.32
C SER A 280 -17.90 0.67 5.80
N MET A 281 -17.69 -0.53 5.25
CA MET A 281 -17.75 -0.77 3.81
C MET A 281 -19.18 -0.59 3.28
N GLN A 282 -20.18 -1.10 4.01
CA GLN A 282 -21.59 -0.88 3.70
C GLN A 282 -21.94 0.62 3.77
N ASN A 283 -21.41 1.33 4.76
CA ASN A 283 -21.59 2.78 4.90
C ASN A 283 -20.95 3.58 3.76
N LEU A 284 -19.81 3.14 3.21
CA LEU A 284 -19.21 3.72 2.01
C LEU A 284 -20.12 3.50 0.79
N ILE A 285 -20.57 2.28 0.56
CA ILE A 285 -21.45 1.93 -0.56
C ILE A 285 -22.70 2.82 -0.58
N THR A 286 -23.36 2.98 0.57
CA THR A 286 -24.55 3.83 0.71
C THR A 286 -24.29 5.29 0.34
N LYS A 287 -23.04 5.79 0.50
CA LYS A 287 -22.66 7.17 0.17
C LYS A 287 -22.20 7.36 -1.27
N VAL A 288 -21.72 6.30 -1.91
CA VAL A 288 -21.35 6.32 -3.32
C VAL A 288 -22.58 6.11 -4.21
N LEU A 289 -23.56 5.32 -3.77
CA LEU A 289 -24.77 5.02 -4.53
C LEU A 289 -25.50 6.26 -5.08
N PRO A 290 -25.69 7.37 -4.33
CA PRO A 290 -26.27 8.60 -4.87
C PRO A 290 -25.61 9.12 -6.13
N LEU A 291 -24.30 8.92 -6.31
CA LEU A 291 -23.60 9.30 -7.55
C LEU A 291 -24.14 8.49 -8.73
N ALA A 292 -24.34 7.18 -8.56
CA ALA A 292 -24.90 6.32 -9.60
C ALA A 292 -26.36 6.65 -9.91
N LEU A 293 -27.16 6.94 -8.89
CA LEU A 293 -28.56 7.39 -9.06
C LEU A 293 -28.66 8.73 -9.82
N GLN A 294 -27.65 9.59 -9.67
CA GLN A 294 -27.62 10.92 -10.29
C GLN A 294 -27.02 10.93 -11.71
N PHE A 295 -25.94 10.17 -11.93
CA PHE A 295 -25.16 10.26 -13.16
C PHE A 295 -25.38 9.10 -14.12
N SER A 296 -25.76 7.91 -13.63
CA SER A 296 -25.94 6.73 -14.48
C SER A 296 -27.35 6.66 -15.05
N ASN A 297 -27.47 6.28 -16.32
CA ASN A 297 -28.77 6.14 -17.00
C ASN A 297 -29.65 5.03 -16.40
N ASN A 298 -29.04 4.00 -15.80
CA ASN A 298 -29.75 2.86 -15.22
C ASN A 298 -29.97 2.98 -13.71
N ALA A 299 -29.50 4.07 -13.08
CA ALA A 299 -29.53 4.25 -11.64
C ALA A 299 -28.93 3.05 -10.86
N GLN A 300 -27.91 2.39 -11.44
CA GLN A 300 -27.17 1.30 -10.80
C GLN A 300 -25.70 1.68 -10.64
N LEU A 301 -25.15 1.38 -9.46
CA LEU A 301 -23.74 1.41 -9.18
C LEU A 301 -23.11 0.10 -9.66
N GLU A 302 -22.19 0.18 -10.62
CA GLU A 302 -21.39 -0.98 -11.01
C GLU A 302 -20.42 -1.29 -9.86
N TYR A 303 -20.37 -2.55 -9.43
CA TYR A 303 -19.68 -2.93 -8.20
C TYR A 303 -18.73 -4.11 -8.44
N TRP A 304 -17.49 -3.98 -7.97
CA TRP A 304 -16.44 -4.99 -8.05
C TRP A 304 -15.82 -5.22 -6.68
N LEU A 305 -15.50 -6.47 -6.38
CA LEU A 305 -14.60 -6.84 -5.30
C LEU A 305 -13.31 -7.41 -5.89
N TYR A 306 -12.16 -7.14 -5.27
CA TYR A 306 -10.91 -7.74 -5.71
C TYR A 306 -10.03 -8.23 -4.55
N GLY A 307 -9.58 -9.47 -4.69
CA GLY A 307 -8.37 -10.01 -4.06
C GLY A 307 -7.32 -10.19 -5.16
N SER A 308 -6.69 -11.37 -5.24
CA SER A 308 -5.87 -11.73 -6.41
C SER A 308 -6.69 -11.82 -7.71
N ARG A 309 -7.98 -12.16 -7.58
CA ARG A 309 -8.94 -12.31 -8.66
C ARG A 309 -10.07 -11.28 -8.48
N PRO A 310 -10.19 -10.28 -9.36
CA PRO A 310 -11.32 -9.38 -9.34
C PRO A 310 -12.60 -10.10 -9.75
N LYS A 311 -13.73 -9.71 -9.16
CA LYS A 311 -15.05 -10.26 -9.44
C LYS A 311 -16.06 -9.13 -9.58
N LYS A 312 -16.73 -9.07 -10.73
CA LYS A 312 -17.88 -8.21 -10.92
C LYS A 312 -19.05 -8.75 -10.09
N MET A 313 -19.58 -7.91 -9.21
CA MET A 313 -20.70 -8.24 -8.36
C MET A 313 -22.02 -7.82 -9.01
N PHE A 314 -23.13 -8.23 -8.42
CA PHE A 314 -24.44 -7.76 -8.86
C PHE A 314 -24.54 -6.23 -8.66
N PRO A 315 -25.01 -5.45 -9.65
CA PRO A 315 -25.11 -4.00 -9.52
C PRO A 315 -25.96 -3.56 -8.34
N ILE A 316 -25.61 -2.43 -7.73
CA ILE A 316 -26.28 -1.92 -6.53
C ILE A 316 -27.20 -0.77 -6.91
N GLY A 317 -28.45 -0.85 -6.49
CA GLY A 317 -29.48 0.18 -6.65
C GLY A 317 -30.30 0.36 -5.38
N GLU A 318 -31.35 1.17 -5.46
CA GLU A 318 -32.23 1.49 -4.32
C GLU A 318 -32.87 0.27 -3.65
N ARG A 319 -32.96 -0.88 -4.33
CA ARG A 319 -33.65 -2.08 -3.81
C ARG A 319 -32.74 -3.04 -3.04
N ASN A 320 -31.43 -3.02 -3.28
CA ASN A 320 -30.50 -4.04 -2.75
C ASN A 320 -29.29 -3.45 -2.02
N TYR A 321 -29.14 -2.13 -1.95
CA TYR A 321 -27.98 -1.50 -1.32
C TYR A 321 -27.82 -1.83 0.16
N ALA A 322 -28.91 -2.05 0.90
CA ALA A 322 -28.87 -2.37 2.33
C ALA A 322 -28.17 -3.72 2.63
N SER A 323 -28.06 -4.59 1.63
CA SER A 323 -27.39 -5.89 1.70
C SER A 323 -26.31 -6.03 0.62
N ALA A 324 -25.64 -4.92 0.28
CA ALA A 324 -24.59 -4.92 -0.74
C ALA A 324 -23.36 -5.73 -0.28
N ILE A 325 -23.07 -5.72 1.01
CA ILE A 325 -22.13 -6.66 1.64
C ILE A 325 -22.92 -7.90 2.11
N PRO A 326 -22.64 -9.10 1.58
CA PRO A 326 -23.36 -10.29 1.98
C PRO A 326 -22.94 -10.75 3.38
N ASN A 327 -23.83 -11.46 4.09
CA ASN A 327 -23.55 -11.96 5.44
C ASN A 327 -22.33 -12.90 5.50
N ASP A 328 -22.07 -13.64 4.41
CA ASP A 328 -20.95 -14.56 4.24
C ASP A 328 -19.73 -13.90 3.56
N TRP A 329 -19.57 -12.58 3.70
CA TRP A 329 -18.50 -11.81 3.07
C TRP A 329 -17.08 -12.39 3.30
N GLY A 330 -16.84 -13.08 4.41
CA GLY A 330 -15.57 -13.76 4.67
C GLY A 330 -15.26 -14.88 3.68
N SER A 331 -16.25 -15.73 3.37
CA SER A 331 -16.14 -16.78 2.34
C SER A 331 -15.97 -16.17 0.95
N LEU A 332 -16.71 -15.09 0.68
CA LEU A 332 -16.56 -14.36 -0.58
C LEU A 332 -15.15 -13.80 -0.72
N MET A 333 -14.60 -13.15 0.31
CA MET A 333 -13.25 -12.61 0.33
C MET A 333 -12.20 -13.70 0.09
N TRP A 334 -12.31 -14.83 0.79
CA TRP A 334 -11.45 -15.99 0.57
C TRP A 334 -11.51 -16.50 -0.88
N SER A 335 -12.71 -16.52 -1.48
CA SER A 335 -12.90 -16.97 -2.86
C SER A 335 -12.20 -16.08 -3.90
N LEU A 336 -11.87 -14.83 -3.56
CA LEU A 336 -11.16 -13.91 -4.45
C LEU A 336 -9.64 -14.13 -4.43
N GLY A 337 -9.17 -15.07 -3.60
CA GLY A 337 -7.78 -15.51 -3.49
C GLY A 337 -6.88 -14.53 -2.73
N GLU A 338 -5.85 -15.10 -2.11
CA GLU A 338 -4.86 -14.37 -1.31
C GLU A 338 -3.93 -13.54 -2.20
N ASN A 339 -3.38 -12.44 -1.66
CA ASN A 339 -2.53 -11.47 -2.35
C ASN A 339 -3.26 -10.64 -3.40
N LYS A 340 -3.79 -9.48 -2.97
CA LYS A 340 -4.50 -8.54 -3.84
C LYS A 340 -3.66 -8.13 -5.06
N SER A 341 -4.34 -7.89 -6.19
CA SER A 341 -3.72 -7.33 -7.39
C SER A 341 -4.53 -6.15 -7.89
N GLU A 342 -4.05 -4.93 -7.65
CA GLU A 342 -4.69 -3.72 -8.17
C GLU A 342 -4.66 -3.68 -9.70
N THR A 343 -3.55 -4.09 -10.31
CA THR A 343 -3.38 -4.03 -11.77
C THR A 343 -4.31 -5.01 -12.47
N THR A 344 -4.53 -6.20 -11.93
CA THR A 344 -5.53 -7.14 -12.46
C THR A 344 -6.94 -6.55 -12.35
N ALA A 345 -7.28 -5.97 -11.18
CA ALA A 345 -8.58 -5.33 -10.98
C ALA A 345 -8.80 -4.14 -11.93
N MET A 346 -7.80 -3.25 -12.06
CA MET A 346 -7.84 -2.12 -12.97
C MET A 346 -7.98 -2.57 -14.44
N THR A 347 -7.33 -3.66 -14.82
CA THR A 347 -7.37 -4.19 -16.20
C THR A 347 -8.77 -4.67 -16.55
N GLU A 348 -9.37 -5.48 -15.68
CA GLU A 348 -10.72 -6.02 -15.87
C GLU A 348 -11.79 -4.91 -15.85
N VAL A 349 -11.65 -3.95 -14.92
CA VAL A 349 -12.55 -2.80 -14.83
C VAL A 349 -12.44 -1.92 -16.07
N LEU A 350 -11.23 -1.57 -16.51
CA LEU A 350 -11.02 -0.77 -17.72
C LEU A 350 -11.55 -1.48 -18.97
N SER A 351 -11.37 -2.80 -19.05
CA SER A 351 -11.94 -3.63 -20.13
C SER A 351 -13.46 -3.58 -20.13
N SER A 352 -14.11 -3.57 -18.97
CA SER A 352 -15.57 -3.45 -18.85
C SER A 352 -16.14 -2.07 -19.24
N CYS A 353 -15.28 -1.04 -19.26
CA CYS A 353 -15.64 0.31 -19.69
C CYS A 353 -15.68 0.46 -21.22
N GLN A 354 -15.06 -0.46 -21.97
CA GLN A 354 -15.13 -0.50 -23.43
C GLN A 354 -16.60 -0.62 -23.91
N PRO A 355 -16.95 -0.05 -25.08
CA PRO A 355 -16.09 0.70 -26.01
C PRO A 355 -15.92 2.20 -25.65
N PHE A 356 -16.06 2.56 -24.37
CA PHE A 356 -15.88 3.92 -23.86
C PHE A 356 -16.86 4.98 -24.41
N ASN A 357 -18.09 4.59 -24.72
CA ASN A 357 -19.12 5.49 -25.26
C ASN A 357 -19.61 6.58 -24.28
N MET A 358 -19.19 6.55 -23.02
CA MET A 358 -19.61 7.50 -21.98
C MET A 358 -18.52 7.64 -20.92
N PRO A 359 -18.38 8.82 -20.28
CA PRO A 359 -17.50 9.00 -19.14
C PRO A 359 -17.70 7.92 -18.07
N SER A 360 -16.61 7.30 -17.64
CA SER A 360 -16.58 6.36 -16.53
C SER A 360 -15.88 7.00 -15.35
N TYR A 361 -16.60 7.15 -14.25
CA TYR A 361 -16.07 7.59 -12.97
C TYR A 361 -15.83 6.36 -12.09
N ILE A 362 -14.56 5.97 -11.94
CA ILE A 362 -14.14 4.79 -11.19
C ILE A 362 -13.63 5.21 -9.81
N LEU A 363 -14.33 4.79 -8.76
CA LEU A 363 -13.88 4.92 -7.37
C LEU A 363 -13.19 3.62 -6.96
N PHE A 364 -11.87 3.68 -6.77
CA PHE A 364 -11.03 2.53 -6.51
C PHE A 364 -10.55 2.56 -5.06
N ILE A 365 -11.11 1.67 -4.23
CA ILE A 365 -10.75 1.56 -2.82
C ILE A 365 -9.54 0.65 -2.69
N THR A 366 -8.54 1.12 -1.96
CA THR A 366 -7.32 0.36 -1.69
C THR A 366 -6.84 0.64 -0.27
N SER A 367 -6.24 -0.36 0.36
CA SER A 367 -5.47 -0.19 1.59
C SER A 367 -4.06 0.36 1.32
N GLY A 368 -3.68 0.59 0.06
CA GLY A 368 -2.30 0.89 -0.33
C GLY A 368 -1.42 -0.36 -0.31
N ASN A 369 -0.12 -0.20 -0.06
CA ASN A 369 0.85 -1.30 -0.01
C ASN A 369 0.87 -2.15 -1.31
N THR A 370 1.13 -1.49 -2.45
CA THR A 370 1.24 -2.16 -3.75
C THR A 370 2.70 -2.14 -4.22
N ALA A 371 3.22 -3.29 -4.66
CA ALA A 371 4.57 -3.43 -5.21
C ALA A 371 4.63 -3.11 -6.72
N LEU A 372 3.48 -2.76 -7.32
CA LEU A 372 3.30 -2.62 -8.77
C LEU A 372 3.19 -1.15 -9.22
N ASN A 373 3.85 -0.23 -8.52
CA ASN A 373 3.78 1.21 -8.74
C ASN A 373 3.89 1.59 -10.23
N ASN A 374 4.95 1.16 -10.91
CA ASN A 374 5.17 1.47 -12.33
C ASN A 374 4.07 0.96 -13.26
N GLN A 375 3.47 -0.20 -12.97
CA GLN A 375 2.39 -0.74 -13.79
C GLN A 375 1.10 0.07 -13.62
N ILE A 376 0.80 0.50 -12.38
CA ILE A 376 -0.34 1.36 -12.10
C ILE A 376 -0.17 2.71 -12.81
N GLU A 377 1.03 3.31 -12.78
CA GLU A 377 1.32 4.53 -13.53
C GLU A 377 1.07 4.35 -15.03
N GLN A 378 1.62 3.28 -15.62
CA GLN A 378 1.44 2.97 -17.04
C GLN A 378 -0.02 2.77 -17.40
N MET A 379 -0.80 2.09 -16.55
CA MET A 379 -2.23 1.88 -16.78
C MET A 379 -3.04 3.17 -16.70
N VAL A 380 -2.75 4.03 -15.72
CA VAL A 380 -3.41 5.33 -15.60
C VAL A 380 -3.04 6.23 -16.79
N ALA A 381 -1.77 6.31 -17.13
CA ALA A 381 -1.29 7.07 -18.29
C ALA A 381 -1.90 6.54 -19.59
N TYR A 382 -1.94 5.22 -19.79
CA TYR A 382 -2.58 4.59 -20.94
C TYR A 382 -4.08 4.90 -21.00
N SER A 383 -4.79 4.83 -19.86
CA SER A 383 -6.23 5.09 -19.85
C SER A 383 -6.59 6.57 -19.98
N SER A 384 -5.61 7.48 -19.90
CA SER A 384 -5.81 8.92 -20.01
C SER A 384 -6.29 9.39 -21.38
N GLN A 385 -6.17 8.55 -22.41
CA GLN A 385 -6.70 8.81 -23.76
C GLN A 385 -8.19 8.45 -23.91
N PHE A 386 -8.80 7.82 -22.89
CA PHE A 386 -10.19 7.40 -22.89
C PHE A 386 -11.02 8.25 -21.90
N PRO A 387 -12.35 8.30 -22.02
CA PRO A 387 -13.23 8.99 -21.08
C PRO A 387 -13.35 8.22 -19.74
N VAL A 388 -12.23 8.03 -19.05
CA VAL A 388 -12.10 7.31 -17.78
C VAL A 388 -11.39 8.19 -16.77
N PHE A 389 -12.00 8.36 -15.60
CA PHE A 389 -11.40 9.03 -14.45
C PHE A 389 -11.28 8.08 -13.26
N TRP A 390 -10.07 7.97 -12.72
CA TRP A 390 -9.75 7.16 -11.55
C TRP A 390 -9.69 8.02 -10.29
N GLN A 391 -10.57 7.76 -9.33
CA GLN A 391 -10.44 8.27 -7.97
C GLN A 391 -10.00 7.13 -7.06
N PHE A 392 -8.72 7.10 -6.76
CA PHE A 392 -8.17 6.21 -5.75
C PHE A 392 -8.52 6.76 -4.36
N LEU A 393 -9.09 5.90 -3.53
CA LEU A 393 -9.48 6.23 -2.15
C LEU A 393 -8.76 5.27 -1.22
N GLY A 394 -7.78 5.81 -0.50
CA GLY A 394 -6.97 5.09 0.47
C GLY A 394 -7.72 4.90 1.77
N MET A 395 -8.00 3.65 2.16
CA MET A 395 -8.67 3.33 3.42
C MET A 395 -7.71 2.60 4.36
N GLY A 396 -7.38 3.23 5.49
CA GLY A 396 -6.46 2.68 6.48
C GLY A 396 -5.12 3.42 6.53
N SER A 397 -4.02 2.68 6.34
CA SER A 397 -2.63 3.03 6.71
C SER A 397 -2.10 4.35 6.13
N ASN A 398 -1.06 4.90 6.77
CA ASN A 398 -0.50 6.23 6.51
C ASN A 398 0.43 6.34 5.28
N ARG A 399 0.56 5.30 4.45
CA ARG A 399 1.38 5.32 3.21
C ARG A 399 0.69 4.55 2.08
N TYR A 400 0.33 5.25 1.00
CA TYR A 400 -0.37 4.68 -0.16
C TYR A 400 0.50 4.55 -1.42
N GLY A 401 1.82 4.73 -1.29
CA GLY A 401 2.78 4.50 -2.38
C GLY A 401 2.48 5.37 -3.59
N ILE A 402 2.47 4.78 -4.80
CA ILE A 402 2.27 5.55 -6.03
C ILE A 402 0.96 6.34 -6.06
N PHE A 403 -0.07 5.89 -5.34
CA PHE A 403 -1.34 6.58 -5.35
C PHE A 403 -1.18 8.03 -4.89
N GLU A 404 -0.32 8.32 -3.92
CA GLU A 404 -0.08 9.67 -3.40
C GLU A 404 0.45 10.63 -4.47
N ASN A 405 1.15 10.10 -5.48
CA ASN A 405 1.76 10.85 -6.57
C ASN A 405 1.09 10.62 -7.95
N ILE A 406 -0.09 9.97 -7.98
CA ILE A 406 -0.76 9.50 -9.21
C ILE A 406 -1.20 10.63 -10.18
N THR A 407 -1.11 11.88 -9.76
CA THR A 407 -1.53 13.03 -10.57
C THR A 407 -0.48 13.54 -11.56
N ASN A 408 0.79 13.17 -11.39
CA ASN A 408 1.90 13.72 -12.18
C ASN A 408 2.61 12.65 -13.03
N LEU A 409 1.83 11.96 -13.87
CA LEU A 409 2.34 10.85 -14.68
C LEU A 409 2.78 11.31 -16.06
N SER A 410 4.05 11.09 -16.37
CA SER A 410 4.61 11.34 -17.70
C SER A 410 3.88 10.52 -18.77
N GLY A 411 3.55 11.15 -19.91
CA GLY A 411 2.86 10.48 -21.02
C GLY A 411 1.33 10.47 -20.94
N SER A 412 0.72 11.08 -19.92
CA SER A 412 -0.74 11.24 -19.85
C SER A 412 -1.25 12.30 -20.84
N THR A 413 -2.33 11.99 -21.55
CA THR A 413 -3.01 12.94 -22.46
C THR A 413 -3.78 14.01 -21.67
N VAL A 414 -4.44 13.59 -20.58
CA VAL A 414 -5.05 14.46 -19.57
C VAL A 414 -4.86 13.83 -18.20
N CYS A 415 -4.69 14.64 -17.15
CA CYS A 415 -4.62 14.14 -15.77
C CYS A 415 -5.97 13.50 -15.40
N ASN A 416 -6.04 12.16 -15.47
CA ASN A 416 -7.27 11.38 -15.33
C ASN A 416 -7.32 10.56 -14.04
N ALA A 417 -6.44 10.85 -13.08
CA ALA A 417 -6.43 10.18 -11.80
C ALA A 417 -6.23 11.14 -10.64
N LYS A 418 -6.82 10.80 -9.50
CA LYS A 418 -6.57 11.49 -8.24
C LYS A 418 -6.56 10.48 -7.09
N PHE A 419 -5.75 10.77 -6.08
CA PHE A 419 -5.76 10.04 -4.82
C PHE A 419 -6.25 10.92 -3.67
N ALA A 420 -6.93 10.28 -2.74
CA ALA A 420 -7.25 10.86 -1.45
C ALA A 420 -7.32 9.79 -0.36
N ALA A 421 -6.84 10.12 0.84
CA ALA A 421 -6.99 9.26 2.01
C ALA A 421 -8.34 9.51 2.69
N ILE A 422 -9.00 8.45 3.14
CA ILE A 422 -10.31 8.48 3.78
C ILE A 422 -10.26 7.76 5.12
N SER A 423 -10.50 8.48 6.22
CA SER A 423 -10.55 7.92 7.57
C SER A 423 -11.97 7.41 7.89
N GLY A 424 -12.44 6.44 7.10
CA GLY A 424 -13.80 5.91 7.19
C GLY A 424 -14.88 6.94 6.83
N PHE A 425 -16.02 6.46 6.32
CA PHE A 425 -17.17 7.33 6.12
C PHE A 425 -18.09 7.22 7.35
N SER A 426 -18.14 8.28 8.18
CA SER A 426 -19.08 8.38 9.31
C SER A 426 -20.53 8.14 8.86
N GLN A 427 -21.47 7.88 9.77
CA GLN A 427 -22.88 7.58 9.42
C GLN A 427 -23.53 8.67 8.52
N ASN A 428 -23.11 9.93 8.63
CA ASN A 428 -23.78 11.06 7.97
C ASN A 428 -23.17 11.41 6.61
N SER A 429 -24.02 11.52 5.59
CA SER A 429 -23.64 12.08 4.28
C SER A 429 -23.76 13.60 4.32
N THR A 430 -22.70 14.34 4.01
CA THR A 430 -22.73 15.82 3.99
C THR A 430 -22.46 16.37 2.58
N PRO A 431 -22.89 17.60 2.25
CA PRO A 431 -22.51 18.25 0.99
C PRO A 431 -21.00 18.34 0.78
N GLU A 432 -20.21 18.53 1.85
CA GLU A 432 -18.75 18.62 1.80
C GLU A 432 -18.14 17.30 1.31
N LEU A 433 -18.72 16.16 1.71
CA LEU A 433 -18.31 14.86 1.21
C LEU A 433 -18.51 14.75 -0.31
N TYR A 434 -19.70 15.13 -0.81
CA TYR A 434 -19.97 15.06 -2.25
C TYR A 434 -19.12 16.04 -3.03
N LYS A 435 -18.86 17.23 -2.48
CA LYS A 435 -17.92 18.18 -3.07
C LYS A 435 -16.52 17.60 -3.11
N PHE A 436 -16.07 16.92 -2.04
CA PHE A 436 -14.80 16.21 -2.00
C PHE A 436 -14.72 15.15 -3.11
N LEU A 437 -15.71 14.25 -3.19
CA LEU A 437 -15.73 13.16 -4.17
C LEU A 437 -15.84 13.66 -5.62
N LEU A 438 -16.43 14.82 -5.88
CA LEU A 438 -16.71 15.26 -7.26
C LEU A 438 -15.78 16.36 -7.79
N SER A 439 -15.02 17.04 -6.93
CA SER A 439 -14.23 18.20 -7.37
C SER A 439 -13.21 17.86 -8.45
N ASP A 440 -12.48 16.76 -8.27
CA ASP A 440 -11.41 16.40 -9.20
C ASP A 440 -11.97 15.73 -10.47
N PHE A 441 -13.07 14.97 -10.36
CA PHE A 441 -13.83 14.50 -11.51
C PHE A 441 -14.37 15.67 -12.37
N ALA A 442 -14.93 16.72 -11.73
CA ALA A 442 -15.43 17.89 -12.44
C ALA A 442 -14.32 18.64 -13.19
N LYS A 443 -13.15 18.79 -12.57
CA LYS A 443 -11.97 19.39 -13.19
C LYS A 443 -11.49 18.55 -14.38
N TRP A 444 -11.31 17.24 -14.18
CA TRP A 444 -10.92 16.33 -15.26
C TRP A 444 -11.90 16.41 -16.43
N ARG A 445 -13.21 16.32 -16.17
CA ARG A 445 -14.23 16.38 -17.23
C ARG A 445 -14.11 17.65 -18.06
N LYS A 446 -13.91 18.80 -17.40
CA LYS A 446 -13.72 20.08 -18.10
C LYS A 446 -12.52 20.05 -19.03
N GLU A 447 -11.38 19.53 -18.56
CA GLU A 447 -10.17 19.44 -19.39
C GLU A 447 -10.30 18.39 -20.50
N ALA A 448 -10.85 17.22 -20.19
CA ALA A 448 -11.11 16.14 -21.15
C ALA A 448 -12.07 16.57 -22.27
N THR A 449 -13.08 17.41 -21.96
CA THR A 449 -13.98 17.98 -22.98
C THR A 449 -13.27 18.97 -23.89
N LYS A 450 -12.34 19.79 -23.38
CA LYS A 450 -11.58 20.74 -24.24
C LYS A 450 -10.75 20.04 -25.30
N ILE A 451 -10.28 18.83 -25.02
CA ILE A 451 -9.43 18.03 -25.92
C ILE A 451 -10.20 16.91 -26.64
N GLY A 452 -11.52 16.87 -26.52
CA GLY A 452 -12.39 15.94 -27.28
C GLY A 452 -12.45 14.50 -26.77
N ILE A 453 -11.90 14.20 -25.58
CA ILE A 453 -12.01 12.85 -24.97
C ILE A 453 -13.43 12.62 -24.43
N VAL A 454 -14.05 13.67 -23.88
CA VAL A 454 -15.43 13.63 -23.37
C VAL A 454 -16.30 14.58 -24.20
N SER A 455 -17.35 14.04 -24.80
CA SER A 455 -18.37 14.80 -25.54
C SER A 455 -19.23 15.69 -24.64
#